data_AF-A0A3D5DVF3-F1
#
_entry.id   AF-A0A3D5DVF3-F1
#
_cell.length_a   1.000
_cell.length_b   1.000
_cell.length_c   1.000
_cell.angle_alpha   90.00
_cell.angle_beta   90.00
_cell.angle_gamma   90.00
#
_symmetry.space_group_name_H-M   'P 1'
#
loop_
_entity.id
_entity.type
_entity.pdbx_description
1 polymer ?
#
loop_
_entity_poly.entity_id
_entity_poly.type
_entity_poly.pdbx_seq_one_letter_code
_entity_poly.pdbx_strand_id
1 'polypeptide(L)' 'MLFQWLDGKIAAGMAKHVIPGAAVGVFYRGHEHVRGFGVTDTRYPVPVDGDTLFRIGSTSKTFTGTAAMRLVDS' A
#
# COMPACT_ATOMS: atom_id res chain seq x y z
N MET A 1 -14.70 -7.38 10.62
CA MET A 1 -14.41 -7.22 12.07
C MET A 1 -12.92 -7.10 12.37
N LEU A 2 -12.03 -8.03 11.96
CA LEU A 2 -10.60 -8.00 12.33
C LEU A 2 -9.87 -6.70 11.93
N PHE A 3 -10.10 -6.19 10.71
CA PHE A 3 -9.38 -5.01 10.18
C PHE A 3 -10.23 -3.72 10.17
N GLN A 4 -11.45 -3.73 10.70
CA GLN A 4 -12.30 -2.53 10.69
C GLN A 4 -11.70 -1.38 11.51
N TRP A 5 -11.08 -1.70 12.65
CA TRP A 5 -10.37 -0.69 13.44
C TRP A 5 -9.19 -0.09 12.66
N LEU A 6 -8.45 -0.92 11.92
CA LEU A 6 -7.34 -0.48 11.07
C LEU A 6 -7.85 0.45 9.97
N ASP A 7 -8.91 0.05 9.26
CA ASP A 7 -9.53 0.87 8.22
C ASP A 7 -9.95 2.25 8.75
N GLY A 8 -10.54 2.31 9.95
CA GLY A 8 -10.88 3.56 10.61
C GLY A 8 -9.65 4.43 10.94
N LYS A 9 -8.55 3.81 11.40
CA LYS A 9 -7.29 4.51 11.66
C LYS A 9 -6.66 5.06 10.38
N ILE A 10 -6.69 4.30 9.29
CA ILE A 10 -6.19 4.74 7.98
C ILE A 10 -7.00 5.92 7.47
N ALA A 11 -8.33 5.82 7.47
CA ALA A 11 -9.21 6.91 7.05
C ALA A 11 -8.99 8.19 7.88
N ALA A 12 -8.87 8.07 9.20
CA ALA A 12 -8.58 9.20 10.08
C ALA A 12 -7.20 9.83 9.81
N GLY A 13 -6.18 9.00 9.56
CA GLY A 13 -4.84 9.46 9.19
C GLY A 13 -4.82 10.18 7.84
N MET A 14 -5.52 9.63 6.83
CA MET A 14 -5.65 10.26 5.52
C MET A 14 -6.31 11.64 5.63
N ALA A 15 -7.41 11.75 6.40
CA ALA A 15 -8.08 13.03 6.63
C ALA A 15 -7.16 14.04 7.34
N LYS A 16 -6.43 13.61 8.38
CA LYS A 16 -5.51 14.46 9.14
C LYS A 16 -4.37 15.02 8.28
N HIS A 17 -3.85 14.22 7.36
CA HIS A 17 -2.68 14.56 6.54
C HIS A 17 -3.02 14.97 5.11
N VAL A 18 -4.31 15.09 4.78
CA VAL A 18 -4.80 15.47 3.45
C VAL A 18 -4.24 14.53 2.37
N ILE A 19 -4.26 13.23 2.66
CA ILE A 19 -3.79 12.20 1.72
C ILE A 19 -4.97 11.81 0.82
N PRO A 20 -4.88 12.01 -0.51
CA PRO A 20 -6.01 11.78 -1.42
C PRO A 20 -6.33 10.29 -1.60
N GLY A 21 -5.31 9.42 -1.59
CA GLY A 21 -5.48 7.99 -1.77
C GLY A 21 -4.36 7.17 -1.15
N ALA A 22 -4.69 5.96 -0.73
CA ALA A 22 -3.75 5.02 -0.14
C ALA A 22 -4.20 3.58 -0.41
N ALA A 23 -3.24 2.65 -0.47
CA ALA A 23 -3.51 1.21 -0.47
C ALA A 23 -2.84 0.57 0.76
N VAL A 24 -3.55 -0.35 1.41
CA VAL A 24 -3.08 -1.06 2.60
C VAL A 24 -3.24 -2.55 2.40
N GLY A 25 -2.12 -3.28 2.53
CA GLY A 25 -2.09 -4.74 2.55
C GLY A 25 -1.57 -5.25 3.90
N VAL A 26 -2.28 -6.20 4.51
CA VAL A 26 -1.89 -6.88 5.76
C VAL A 26 -2.05 -8.38 5.61
N PHE A 27 -1.01 -9.12 5.96
CA PHE A 27 -1.07 -10.56 6.12
C PHE A 27 -0.81 -10.91 7.59
N TYR A 28 -1.81 -11.45 8.29
CA TYR A 28 -1.72 -11.76 9.71
C TYR A 28 -2.39 -13.10 10.03
N ARG A 29 -1.59 -14.05 10.54
CA ARG A 29 -2.05 -15.39 10.96
C ARG A 29 -2.90 -16.10 9.89
N GLY A 30 -2.47 -16.05 8.63
CA GLY A 30 -3.18 -16.67 7.51
C GLY A 30 -4.37 -15.86 6.97
N HIS A 31 -4.68 -14.70 7.55
CA HIS A 31 -5.68 -13.78 7.03
C HIS A 31 -5.02 -12.66 6.22
N GLU A 32 -5.54 -12.42 5.03
CA GLU A 32 -5.15 -11.31 4.17
C GLU A 32 -6.21 -10.21 4.19
N HIS A 33 -5.76 -8.96 4.19
CA HIS A 33 -6.58 -7.77 4.02
C HIS A 33 -5.88 -6.81 3.08
N VAL A 34 -6.46 -6.62 1.90
CA VAL A 34 -5.96 -5.67 0.89
C VAL A 34 -7.09 -4.70 0.58
N ARG A 35 -6.83 -3.41 0.76
CA ARG A 35 -7.84 -2.37 0.57
C ARG A 35 -7.26 -1.08 0.01
N GLY A 36 -7.89 -0.56 -1.03
CA GLY A 36 -7.71 0.80 -1.51
C GLY A 36 -8.63 1.79 -0.81
N PHE A 37 -8.14 3.01 -0.61
CA PHE A 37 -8.82 4.12 0.04
C PHE A 37 -8.68 5.37 -0.82
N GLY A 38 -9.76 6.15 -0.93
CA GLY A 38 -9.75 7.43 -1.62
C GLY A 38 -9.53 7.30 -3.13
N VAL A 39 -8.78 8.25 -3.70
CA VAL A 39 -8.63 8.44 -5.14
C VAL A 39 -7.18 8.68 -5.56
N THR A 40 -6.86 8.40 -6.82
CA THR A 40 -5.50 8.51 -7.39
C THR A 40 -5.07 9.95 -7.69
N ASP A 41 -5.99 10.82 -8.08
CA ASP A 41 -5.76 12.23 -8.39
C ASP A 41 -6.96 13.07 -7.91
N THR A 42 -6.71 14.30 -7.44
CA THR A 42 -7.75 15.17 -6.87
C THR A 42 -8.54 15.96 -7.93
N ARG A 43 -8.02 16.08 -9.15
CA ARG A 43 -8.67 16.74 -10.30
C ARG A 43 -9.42 15.72 -11.15
N TYR A 44 -8.84 14.52 -11.34
CA TYR A 44 -9.43 13.43 -12.10
C TYR A 44 -9.55 12.18 -11.21
N PRO A 45 -10.53 12.16 -10.29
CA PRO A 45 -10.64 11.12 -9.28
C PRO A 45 -10.96 9.76 -9.90
N VAL A 46 -10.01 8.83 -9.81
CA VAL A 46 -10.22 7.39 -10.00
C VAL A 46 -10.03 6.71 -8.66
N PRO A 47 -10.91 5.78 -8.24
CA PRO A 47 -10.72 5.05 -6.98
C PRO A 47 -9.38 4.34 -6.92
N VAL A 48 -8.74 4.32 -5.74
CA VAL A 48 -7.60 3.44 -5.51
C VAL A 48 -8.09 2.00 -5.43
N ASP A 49 -7.50 1.13 -6.23
CA ASP A 49 -7.81 -0.30 -6.34
C ASP A 49 -6.53 -1.15 -6.46
N GLY A 50 -6.69 -2.43 -6.82
CA GLY A 50 -5.58 -3.39 -6.93
C GLY A 50 -4.60 -3.12 -8.07
N ASP A 51 -5.02 -2.34 -9.08
CA ASP A 51 -4.19 -2.01 -10.26
C ASP A 51 -3.53 -0.63 -10.13
N THR A 52 -3.83 0.10 -9.05
CA THR A 52 -3.27 1.43 -8.80
C THR A 52 -1.77 1.36 -8.48
N LEU A 53 -0.96 2.06 -9.28
CA LEU A 53 0.49 2.13 -9.10
C LEU A 53 0.90 3.25 -8.13
N PHE A 54 1.76 2.90 -7.16
CA PHE A 54 2.40 3.85 -6.25
C PHE A 54 3.93 3.83 -6.40
N ARG A 55 4.58 5.00 -6.25
CA ARG A 55 6.04 5.06 -6.16
C ARG A 55 6.50 4.59 -4.78
N ILE A 56 7.20 3.47 -4.71
CA ILE A 56 7.65 2.86 -3.43
C ILE A 56 9.01 3.38 -2.94
N GLY A 57 9.71 4.21 -3.71
CA GLY A 57 10.96 4.87 -3.30
C GLY A 57 12.07 3.90 -2.92
N SER A 58 12.76 4.15 -1.79
CA SER A 58 13.88 3.32 -1.34
C SER A 58 13.52 1.86 -1.06
N THR A 59 12.24 1.52 -0.91
CA THR A 59 11.80 0.13 -0.84
C THR A 59 12.19 -0.66 -2.09
N SER A 60 12.36 -0.02 -3.26
CA SER A 60 12.90 -0.69 -4.46
C SER A 60 14.29 -1.32 -4.25
N LYS A 61 15.08 -0.84 -3.28
CA LYS A 61 16.42 -1.38 -3.00
C LYS A 61 16.38 -2.81 -2.48
N THR A 62 15.29 -3.23 -1.82
CA THR A 62 15.17 -4.62 -1.37
C THR A 62 15.13 -5.57 -2.55
N PHE A 63 14.41 -5.22 -3.62
CA PHE A 63 14.39 -5.98 -4.88
C PHE A 63 15.77 -6.05 -5.52
N THR A 64 16.47 -4.92 -5.64
CA THR A 64 17.83 -4.89 -6.20
C THR A 64 18.80 -5.73 -5.36
N GLY A 65 18.75 -5.62 -4.03
CA GLY A 65 19.57 -6.42 -3.12
C GLY A 65 19.30 -7.91 -3.26
N THR A 66 18.02 -8.31 -3.31
CA THR A 66 17.64 -9.71 -3.56
C THR A 66 18.16 -10.18 -4.92
N ALA A 67 18.00 -9.40 -5.99
CA ALA A 67 18.51 -9.77 -7.32
C ALA A 67 20.03 -9.96 -7.31
N ALA A 68 20.78 -9.08 -6.62
CA ALA A 68 22.23 -9.22 -6.49
C ALA A 68 22.64 -10.49 -5.73
N MET A 69 21.97 -10.81 -4.61
CA MET A 69 22.28 -12.03 -3.84
C MET A 69 21.94 -13.31 -4.61
N ARG A 70 20.89 -13.29 -5.44
CA ARG A 70 20.57 -14.42 -6.32
C ARG A 70 21.69 -14.74 -7.32
N LEU A 71 22.53 -13.77 -7.67
CA LEU A 71 23.72 -13.97 -8.51
C LEU A 71 24.93 -14.48 -7.72
N VAL A 72 24.96 -14.30 -6.40
CA VAL A 72 26.01 -14.84 -5.53
C VAL A 72 25.74 -16.32 -5.25
N ASP A 73 24.47 -16.68 -5.09
CA ASP A 73 24.05 -18.05 -4.77
C ASP A 73 23.98 -18.98 -6.00
N SER A 74 24.11 -18.44 -7.22
CA SER A 74 24.05 -19.19 -8.49
C SER A 74 25.41 -19.70 -8.93
#